data_AF-A0A1Q7H294-F1
#
_entry.id   AF-A0A1Q7H294-F1
#
_cell.length_a   1.000
_cell.length_b   1.000
_cell.length_c   1.000
_cell.angle_alpha   90.00
_cell.angle_beta   90.00
_cell.angle_gamma   90.00
#
_symmetry.space_group_name_H-M   'P 1'
#
loop_
_entity.id
_entity.type
_entity.pdbx_description
1 polymer ?
#
loop_
_entity_poly.entity_id
_entity_poly.type
_entity_poly.pdbx_seq_one_letter_code
_entity_poly.pdbx_strand_id
1 'polypeptide(L)'
;DAIGWPLHVSAASLFGHRGITHSLTFALVTAAVATIVFFRGNQWTQGRARIALTLGLALVSHACLDALSTYSVGVEFFAPFSQQRFRFPWTPLGPASGGVLGQLAQEAVVILLPAVLVGWLGIKVRRRSVPSRAAAA
;
A
#
# COMPACT_ATOMS: atom_id res chain seq x y z
N ASP A 1 13.71 -9.78 2.82
CA ASP A 1 13.55 -8.94 4.03
C ASP A 1 14.91 -8.40 4.38
N ALA A 2 15.10 -7.08 4.33
CA ALA A 2 16.41 -6.46 4.55
C ALA A 2 16.82 -6.43 6.04
N ILE A 3 15.86 -6.57 6.97
CA ILE A 3 16.09 -6.40 8.42
C ILE A 3 15.79 -7.69 9.19
N GLY A 4 14.74 -8.44 8.83
CA GLY A 4 14.40 -9.70 9.52
C GLY A 4 15.28 -10.89 9.14
N TRP A 5 15.82 -10.92 7.92
CA TRP A 5 16.67 -12.02 7.43
C TRP A 5 18.01 -12.13 8.17
N PRO A 6 18.74 -11.02 8.46
CA PRO A 6 19.93 -11.06 9.31
C PRO A 6 19.64 -11.46 10.77
N LEU A 7 18.45 -11.16 11.28
CA LEU A 7 18.07 -11.34 12.69
C LEU A 7 17.45 -12.71 12.99
N HIS A 8 17.40 -13.63 12.00
CA HIS A 8 16.71 -14.92 12.10
C HIS A 8 15.25 -14.81 12.59
N VAL A 9 14.63 -13.65 12.37
CA VAL A 9 13.23 -13.43 12.73
C VAL A 9 12.40 -14.27 11.77
N SER A 10 11.67 -15.25 12.31
CA SER A 10 10.81 -16.11 11.50
C SER A 10 9.88 -15.24 10.65
N ALA A 11 9.79 -15.56 9.35
CA ALA A 11 8.83 -14.92 8.45
C ALA A 11 7.37 -15.11 8.93
N ALA A 12 7.14 -16.10 9.80
CA ALA A 12 5.87 -16.39 10.46
C ALA A 12 5.66 -15.62 11.79
N SER A 13 6.63 -14.83 12.25
CA SER A 13 6.50 -14.06 13.49
C SER A 13 5.82 -12.71 13.26
N LEU A 14 5.28 -12.14 14.35
CA LEU A 14 4.67 -10.80 14.41
C LEU A 14 5.61 -9.69 13.93
N PHE A 15 6.92 -9.84 14.16
CA PHE A 15 7.96 -8.90 13.73
C PHE A 15 8.55 -9.24 12.36
N GLY A 16 8.08 -10.30 11.71
CA GLY A 16 8.40 -10.59 10.32
C GLY A 16 7.87 -9.48 9.41
N HIS A 17 8.50 -9.30 8.25
CA HIS A 17 8.21 -8.23 7.29
C HIS A 17 6.72 -8.01 6.96
N ARG A 18 5.89 -9.06 7.06
CA ARG A 18 4.45 -9.08 6.70
C ARG A 18 3.52 -9.28 7.92
N GLY A 19 4.08 -9.15 9.12
CA GLY A 19 3.35 -9.15 10.39
C GLY A 19 2.81 -7.75 10.67
N ILE A 20 3.27 -7.13 11.77
CA ILE A 20 2.68 -5.89 12.29
C ILE A 20 2.68 -4.73 11.28
N THR A 21 3.70 -4.60 10.43
CA THR A 21 3.83 -3.50 9.45
C THR A 21 2.80 -3.54 8.32
N HIS A 22 2.16 -4.69 8.10
CA HIS A 22 1.12 -4.88 7.10
C HIS A 22 -0.28 -5.00 7.72
N SER A 23 -0.42 -4.61 9.00
CA SER A 23 -1.71 -4.57 9.69
C SER A 23 -2.49 -3.28 9.44
N LEU A 24 -3.80 -3.34 9.61
CA LEU A 24 -4.68 -2.18 9.55
C LEU A 24 -4.35 -1.18 10.67
N THR A 25 -4.02 -1.69 11.86
CA THR A 25 -3.61 -0.87 13.01
C THR A 25 -2.36 -0.06 12.68
N PHE A 26 -1.33 -0.70 12.12
CA PHE A 26 -0.11 -0.02 11.72
C PHE A 26 -0.36 1.00 10.63
N ALA A 27 -1.20 0.68 9.63
CA ALA A 27 -1.55 1.62 8.58
C ALA A 27 -2.19 2.90 9.13
N LEU A 28 -3.19 2.77 10.02
CA LEU A 28 -3.89 3.91 10.62
C LEU A 28 -2.98 4.75 11.53
N VAL A 29 -2.24 4.09 12.43
CA VAL A 29 -1.35 4.77 13.37
C VAL A 29 -0.22 5.48 12.63
N THR A 30 0.44 4.79 11.70
CA THR A 30 1.55 5.38 10.94
C THR A 30 1.10 6.55 10.07
N ALA A 31 -0.05 6.43 9.41
CA ALA A 31 -0.61 7.53 8.62
C ALA A 31 -0.94 8.76 9.48
N ALA A 32 -1.56 8.55 10.64
CA ALA A 32 -1.87 9.63 11.58
C ALA A 32 -0.59 10.29 12.12
N VAL A 33 0.36 9.49 12.62
CA VAL A 33 1.63 9.98 13.17
C VAL A 33 2.45 10.72 12.11
N ALA A 34 2.62 10.14 10.92
CA ALA A 34 3.33 10.82 9.83
C ALA A 34 2.66 12.15 9.45
N THR A 35 1.32 12.19 9.40
CA THR A 35 0.58 13.43 9.14
C THR A 35 0.84 14.47 10.23
N ILE A 36 0.79 14.08 11.51
CA ILE A 36 1.01 14.97 12.66
C ILE A 36 2.47 15.40 12.79
N VAL A 37 3.44 14.59 12.40
CA VAL A 37 4.86 14.90 12.54
C VAL A 37 5.35 15.74 11.38
N PHE A 38 5.05 15.36 10.14
CA PHE A 38 5.64 15.97 8.95
C PHE A 38 4.77 17.08 8.32
N PHE A 39 3.47 17.15 8.62
CA PHE A 39 2.53 18.09 7.99
C PHE A 39 1.91 19.08 9.00
N ARG A 40 2.75 19.66 9.86
CA ARG A 40 2.38 20.53 10.99
C ARG A 40 2.11 22.00 10.65
N GLY A 41 2.56 22.46 9.48
CA GLY A 41 2.39 23.85 9.05
C GLY A 41 0.93 24.23 8.78
N ASN A 42 0.62 25.53 8.89
CA ASN A 42 -0.73 26.06 8.69
C ASN A 42 -1.23 25.87 7.25
N GLN A 43 -0.30 25.82 6.29
CA GLN A 43 -0.57 25.49 4.89
C GLN A 43 -1.16 24.10 4.68
N TRP A 44 -1.00 23.18 5.65
CA TRP A 44 -1.50 21.81 5.55
C TRP A 44 -2.84 21.61 6.26
N THR A 45 -3.30 22.54 7.09
CA THR A 45 -4.43 22.36 8.01
C THR A 45 -5.70 21.88 7.29
N GLN A 46 -6.03 22.47 6.14
CA GLN A 46 -7.19 22.06 5.33
C GLN A 46 -7.00 20.72 4.58
N GLY A 47 -5.75 20.28 4.41
CA GLY A 47 -5.37 19.07 3.68
C GLY A 47 -5.02 17.87 4.55
N ARG A 48 -4.83 18.02 5.87
CA ARG A 48 -4.34 16.95 6.75
C ARG A 48 -5.18 15.68 6.70
N ALA A 49 -6.50 15.80 6.72
CA ALA A 49 -7.38 14.64 6.60
C ALA A 49 -7.15 13.89 5.28
N ARG A 50 -7.00 14.61 4.16
CA ARG A 50 -6.71 14.01 2.86
C ARG A 50 -5.33 13.34 2.83
N ILE A 51 -4.34 13.95 3.48
CA ILE A 51 -2.98 13.38 3.57
C ILE A 51 -3.02 12.08 4.39
N ALA A 52 -3.62 12.10 5.59
CA ALA A 52 -3.77 10.93 6.43
C ALA A 52 -4.53 9.81 5.72
N LEU A 53 -5.64 10.14 5.04
CA LEU A 53 -6.39 9.17 4.24
C LEU A 53 -5.56 8.61 3.09
N THR A 54 -4.82 9.45 2.37
CA THR A 54 -3.96 9.00 1.25
C THR A 54 -2.87 8.05 1.74
N LEU A 55 -2.18 8.41 2.83
CA LEU A 55 -1.13 7.58 3.43
C LEU A 55 -1.70 6.27 3.97
N GLY A 56 -2.83 6.32 4.68
CA GLY A 56 -3.50 5.13 5.21
C GLY A 56 -3.96 4.20 4.10
N LEU A 57 -4.58 4.73 3.05
CA LEU A 57 -4.99 3.96 1.88
C LEU A 57 -3.80 3.35 1.15
N ALA A 58 -2.66 4.04 1.07
CA ALA A 58 -1.44 3.49 0.47
C ALA A 58 -0.89 2.31 1.28
N LEU A 59 -0.88 2.40 2.61
CA LEU A 59 -0.42 1.32 3.48
C LEU A 59 -1.38 0.12 3.45
N VAL A 60 -2.70 0.37 3.49
CA VAL A 60 -3.71 -0.68 3.39
C VAL A 60 -3.67 -1.34 2.01
N SER A 61 -3.57 -0.57 0.92
CA SER A 61 -3.49 -1.13 -0.43
C SER A 61 -2.25 -1.99 -0.61
N HIS A 62 -1.11 -1.58 -0.04
CA HIS A 62 0.10 -2.38 -0.02
C HIS A 62 -0.12 -3.74 0.67
N ALA A 63 -0.70 -3.75 1.86
CA ALA A 63 -1.04 -4.98 2.58
C ALA A 63 -2.02 -5.88 1.78
N CYS A 64 -3.00 -5.29 1.10
CA CYS A 64 -3.91 -6.01 0.22
C CYS A 64 -3.21 -6.60 -1.00
N LEU A 65 -2.31 -5.86 -1.66
CA LEU A 65 -1.53 -6.37 -2.80
C LEU A 65 -0.65 -7.55 -2.37
N ASP A 66 -0.11 -7.49 -1.17
CA ASP A 66 0.65 -8.59 -0.57
C ASP A 66 -0.22 -9.85 -0.37
N ALA A 67 -1.48 -9.69 -0.01
CA ALA A 67 -2.46 -10.76 0.13
C ALA A 67 -2.94 -11.34 -1.22
N LEU A 68 -2.63 -10.70 -2.36
CA LEU A 68 -2.82 -11.26 -3.71
C LEU A 68 -1.63 -12.12 -4.17
N SER A 69 -0.63 -12.32 -3.31
CA SER A 69 0.55 -13.12 -3.63
C SER A 69 0.64 -14.42 -2.85
N THR A 70 1.27 -15.42 -3.48
CA THR A 70 1.70 -16.64 -2.83
C THR A 70 3.17 -16.58 -2.39
N TYR A 71 3.79 -15.39 -2.42
CA TYR A 71 5.18 -15.17 -2.00
C TYR A 71 5.41 -15.42 -0.51
N SER A 72 4.35 -15.33 0.29
CA SER A 72 4.39 -15.51 1.74
C SER A 72 3.28 -16.42 2.22
N VAL A 73 3.30 -16.74 3.51
CA VAL A 73 2.24 -17.50 4.19
C VAL A 73 0.94 -16.71 4.43
N GLY A 74 0.88 -15.43 4.01
CA GLY A 74 -0.27 -14.54 4.17
C GLY A 74 0.04 -13.32 5.04
N VAL A 75 -0.93 -12.42 5.17
CA VAL A 75 -0.81 -11.11 5.83
C VAL A 75 -1.59 -11.07 7.14
N GLU A 76 -0.98 -10.53 8.21
CA GLU A 76 -1.62 -10.37 9.52
C GLU A 76 -2.40 -9.04 9.63
N PHE A 77 -3.52 -8.92 8.91
CA PHE A 77 -4.30 -7.66 8.87
C PHE A 77 -4.72 -7.13 10.25
N PHE A 78 -4.95 -8.03 11.22
CA PHE A 78 -5.45 -7.70 12.54
C PHE A 78 -4.38 -7.70 13.64
N ALA A 79 -3.08 -7.76 13.27
CA ALA A 79 -2.03 -7.54 14.25
C ALA A 79 -2.15 -6.14 14.89
N PRO A 80 -1.76 -5.97 16.16
CA PRO A 80 -1.21 -6.98 17.07
C PRO A 80 -2.27 -7.82 17.81
N PHE A 81 -3.56 -7.62 17.54
CA PHE A 81 -4.65 -8.27 18.27
C PHE A 81 -4.88 -9.72 17.86
N SER A 82 -4.51 -10.08 16.63
CA SER A 82 -4.53 -11.45 16.13
C SER A 82 -3.35 -11.70 15.19
N GLN A 83 -2.79 -12.91 15.28
CA GLN A 83 -1.74 -13.41 14.37
C GLN A 83 -2.34 -14.21 13.20
N GLN A 84 -3.67 -14.22 13.05
CA GLN A 84 -4.31 -14.89 11.92
C GLN A 84 -3.86 -14.24 10.60
N ARG A 85 -3.45 -15.09 9.66
CA ARG A 85 -2.97 -14.67 8.34
C ARG A 85 -4.03 -14.88 7.29
N PHE A 86 -4.17 -13.89 6.42
CA PHE A 86 -5.15 -13.89 5.35
C PHE A 86 -4.47 -13.80 4.00
N ARG A 87 -5.08 -14.43 3.01
CA ARG A 87 -4.83 -14.24 1.58
C ARG A 87 -6.17 -14.14 0.88
N PHE A 88 -6.19 -13.49 -0.28
CA PHE A 88 -7.38 -13.51 -1.10
C PHE A 88 -7.57 -14.87 -1.78
N PRO A 89 -8.81 -15.26 -2.12
CA PRO A 89 -9.08 -16.50 -2.86
C PRO A 89 -8.40 -16.52 -4.24
N TRP A 90 -8.20 -15.35 -4.84
CA TRP A 90 -7.47 -15.17 -6.09
C TRP A 90 -6.11 -14.55 -5.81
N THR A 91 -5.05 -15.33 -6.04
CA THR A 91 -3.65 -14.90 -5.82
C THR A 91 -2.85 -15.04 -7.12
N PRO A 92 -2.98 -14.09 -8.07
CA PRO A 92 -2.31 -14.16 -9.37
C PRO A 92 -0.79 -14.02 -9.27
N LEU A 93 -0.27 -13.50 -8.15
CA LEU A 93 1.15 -13.28 -7.96
C LEU A 93 1.81 -14.54 -7.37
N GLY A 94 2.22 -15.46 -8.23
CA GLY A 94 2.82 -16.75 -7.86
C GLY A 94 4.32 -16.86 -8.10
N PRO A 95 4.92 -18.05 -7.88
CA PRO A 95 6.31 -18.34 -8.24
C PRO A 95 6.52 -18.05 -9.73
N ALA A 96 7.39 -17.09 -10.05
CA ALA A 96 7.60 -16.69 -11.43
C ALA A 96 8.68 -17.54 -12.10
N SER A 97 8.41 -17.99 -13.33
CA SER A 97 9.44 -18.53 -14.22
C SER A 97 10.42 -17.40 -14.60
N GLY A 98 11.74 -17.65 -14.54
CA GLY A 98 12.75 -16.66 -14.92
C GLY A 98 13.26 -15.78 -13.78
N GLY A 99 13.05 -16.18 -12.53
CA GLY A 99 13.62 -15.50 -11.36
C GLY A 99 13.08 -14.08 -11.16
N VAL A 100 13.95 -13.15 -10.76
CA VAL A 100 13.58 -11.76 -10.43
C VAL A 100 12.91 -11.05 -11.62
N LEU A 101 13.37 -11.28 -12.85
CA LEU A 101 12.77 -10.66 -14.04
C LEU A 101 11.33 -11.14 -14.28
N GLY A 102 11.07 -12.43 -14.10
CA GLY A 102 9.73 -12.98 -14.18
C GLY A 102 8.80 -12.41 -13.11
N GLN A 103 9.32 -12.25 -11.88
CA GLN A 103 8.56 -11.64 -10.79
C GLN A 103 8.22 -10.18 -11.10
N LEU A 104 9.19 -9.37 -11.54
CA LEU A 104 8.96 -7.98 -11.93
C LEU A 104 7.96 -7.86 -13.09
N ALA A 105 8.01 -8.76 -14.07
CA ALA A 105 7.04 -8.77 -15.17
C ALA A 105 5.62 -9.05 -14.68
N GLN A 106 5.45 -10.01 -13.77
CA GLN A 106 4.16 -10.34 -13.17
C GLN A 106 3.61 -9.18 -12.34
N GLU A 107 4.43 -8.56 -11.51
CA GLU A 107 4.06 -7.36 -10.73
C GLU A 107 3.73 -6.18 -11.64
N ALA A 108 4.47 -5.99 -12.74
CA ALA A 108 4.18 -4.94 -13.71
C ALA A 108 2.79 -5.10 -14.34
N VAL A 109 2.43 -6.32 -14.73
CA VAL A 109 1.14 -6.60 -15.37
C VAL A 109 -0.02 -6.54 -14.38
N VAL A 110 0.12 -7.16 -13.22
CA VAL A 110 -0.98 -7.33 -12.25
C VAL A 110 -1.16 -6.11 -11.36
N ILE A 111 -0.09 -5.39 -11.05
CA ILE A 111 -0.10 -4.26 -10.10
C ILE A 111 0.10 -2.94 -10.82
N LEU A 112 1.23 -2.77 -11.53
CA LEU A 112 1.63 -1.46 -12.06
C LEU A 112 0.68 -0.96 -13.15
N LEU A 113 0.35 -1.81 -14.13
CA LEU A 113 -0.53 -1.42 -15.24
C LEU A 113 -1.92 -0.96 -14.74
N PRO A 114 -2.65 -1.72 -13.89
CA PRO A 114 -3.90 -1.24 -13.31
C PRO A 114 -3.75 0.05 -12.49
N ALA A 115 -2.67 0.18 -11.69
CA ALA A 115 -2.43 1.37 -10.90
C ALA A 115 -2.23 2.62 -11.77
N VAL A 116 -1.44 2.51 -12.84
CA VAL A 116 -1.22 3.58 -13.83
C VAL A 116 -2.52 3.95 -14.52
N LEU A 117 -3.34 2.96 -14.92
CA LEU A 117 -4.63 3.20 -15.55
C LEU A 117 -5.59 3.96 -14.63
N VAL A 118 -5.72 3.55 -13.37
CA VAL A 118 -6.56 4.23 -12.37
C VAL A 118 -6.06 5.65 -12.13
N GLY A 119 -4.74 5.84 -11.98
CA GLY A 119 -4.14 7.16 -11.82
C GLY A 119 -4.41 8.07 -13.01
N TRP A 120 -4.25 7.56 -14.24
CA TRP A 120 -4.52 8.28 -15.48
C TRP A 120 -6.00 8.69 -15.59
N LEU A 121 -6.93 7.77 -15.29
CA LEU A 121 -8.37 8.06 -15.28
C LEU A 121 -8.70 9.15 -14.26
N GLY A 122 -8.13 9.07 -13.05
CA GLY A 122 -8.31 10.09 -12.01
C GLY A 122 -7.84 11.47 -12.46
N ILE A 123 -6.69 11.57 -13.12
CA ILE A 123 -6.18 12.82 -13.69
C ILE A 123 -7.14 13.37 -14.76
N LYS A 124 -7.64 12.50 -15.66
CA LYS A 124 -8.55 12.90 -16.74
C LYS A 124 -9.88 13.43 -16.21
N VAL A 125 -10.46 12.77 -15.20
CA VAL A 125 -11.69 13.23 -14.53
C VAL A 125 -11.45 14.59 -13.87
N ARG A 126 -10.37 14.75 -13.09
CA ARG A 126 -10.04 16.02 -12.43
C ARG A 126 -9.88 17.18 -13.41
N ARG A 127 -9.24 16.95 -14.56
CA ARG A 127 -9.05 17.98 -15.61
C ARG A 127 -10.36 18.44 -16.25
N ARG A 128 -11.39 17.59 -16.29
CA ARG A 128 -12.72 17.95 -16.81
C ARG A 128 -13.54 18.76 -15.80
N SER A 129 -13.31 18.56 -14.51
CA SER A 129 -14.05 19.21 -13.42
C SER A 129 -13.55 20.62 -13.09
N VAL A 130 -12.42 21.07 -13.65
CA VAL A 130 -11.90 22.42 -13.46
C VAL A 130 -12.19 23.23 -14.74
N PRO A 131 -13.17 24.15 -14.74
CA PRO A 131 -13.40 25.04 -15.87
C PRO A 131 -12.14 25.85 -16.16
N SER A 132 -11.78 26.00 -17.43
CA SER A 132 -10.71 26.89 -17.84
C SER A 132 -11.04 28.32 -17.40
N ARG A 133 -10.17 28.91 -16.57
CA ARG A 133 -10.20 30.35 -16.20
C ARG A 133 -10.09 31.32 -17.39
N ALA A 134 -10.03 30.81 -18.62
CA ALA A 134 -9.82 31.55 -19.85
C ALA A 134 -11.10 32.14 -20.47
N ALA A 135 -12.29 31.90 -19.90
CA ALA A 135 -13.56 32.41 -20.42
C ALA A 135 -14.15 33.60 -19.62
N ALA A 136 -13.36 34.24 -18.74
CA ALA A 136 -13.82 35.32 -17.86
C ALA A 136 -12.94 36.59 -17.97
N ALA A 137 -12.36 36.85 -19.15
CA ALA A 137 -11.67 38.09 -19.48
C ALA A 137 -12.41 38.80 -20.62
#